data_AF-A0A962ETQ6-F1
#
_entry.id   AF-A0A962ETQ6-F1
#
_cell.length_a   1.000
_cell.length_b   1.000
_cell.length_c   1.000
_cell.angle_alpha   90.00
_cell.angle_beta   90.00
_cell.angle_gamma   90.00
#
_symmetry.space_group_name_H-M   'P 1'
#
loop_
_entity.id
_entity.type
_entity.pdbx_description
1 polymer ?
#
loop_
_entity_poly.entity_id
_entity_poly.type
_entity_poly.pdbx_seq_one_letter_code
_entity_poly.pdbx_strand_id
1 'polypeptide(L)'
;MLVRELLLPVFVQVGLTFALLFMMGRARVGAIRRGKVRIGDIALGQPAWPDPVTKIGNAFANQFQLPLLFYVLAGLAIVTRQADLVITVLAWLFVATRLVHSVVHVTSNHVPTRFNAYVAGFVILLAMWVYFAVRIMLGEG
;
A
#
# COMPACT_ATOMS: atom_id res chain seq x y z
N MET A 1 -23.61 10.56 2.26
CA MET A 1 -22.21 10.91 2.01
C MET A 1 -21.36 10.40 3.18
N LEU A 2 -20.43 9.47 2.94
CA LEU A 2 -19.69 8.74 3.97
C LEU A 2 -18.21 9.15 4.05
N VAL A 3 -17.89 10.44 3.90
CA VAL A 3 -16.49 10.94 3.83
C VAL A 3 -15.66 10.45 5.02
N ARG A 4 -16.19 10.56 6.24
CA ARG A 4 -15.50 10.10 7.44
C ARG A 4 -15.15 8.60 7.35
N GLU A 5 -16.08 7.79 6.86
CA GLU A 5 -15.91 6.34 6.80
C GLU A 5 -14.93 5.91 5.71
N LEU A 6 -14.89 6.63 4.59
CA LEU A 6 -13.88 6.44 3.54
C LEU A 6 -12.48 6.90 3.97
N LEU A 7 -12.38 7.91 4.84
CA LEU A 7 -11.09 8.36 5.37
C LEU A 7 -10.44 7.34 6.33
N LEU A 8 -11.23 6.51 7.03
CA LEU A 8 -10.68 5.49 7.93
C LEU A 8 -9.76 4.47 7.22
N PRO A 9 -10.16 3.80 6.13
CA PRO A 9 -9.25 2.91 5.39
C PRO A 9 -8.07 3.68 4.80
N VAL A 10 -8.25 4.94 4.37
CA VAL A 10 -7.14 5.80 3.93
C VAL A 10 -6.11 5.97 5.05
N PHE A 11 -6.53 6.28 6.28
CA PHE A 11 -5.62 6.41 7.41
C PHE A 11 -4.91 5.10 7.77
N VAL A 12 -5.60 3.96 7.67
CA VAL A 12 -4.98 2.64 7.89
C VAL A 12 -3.89 2.38 6.85
N GLN A 13 -4.16 2.69 5.58
CA GLN A 13 -3.18 2.53 4.50
C GLN A 13 -1.97 3.46 4.67
N VAL A 14 -2.20 4.71 5.08
CA VAL A 14 -1.12 5.66 5.42
C VAL A 14 -0.31 5.16 6.61
N GLY A 15 -0.98 4.65 7.65
CA GLY A 15 -0.36 4.04 8.83
C GLY A 15 0.53 2.86 8.47
N LEU A 16 0.09 2.00 7.55
CA LEU A 16 0.90 0.89 7.03
C LEU A 16 2.17 1.38 6.32
N THR A 17 2.05 2.43 5.48
CA THR A 17 3.20 3.04 4.81
C THR A 17 4.22 3.59 5.82
N PHE A 18 3.76 4.32 6.86
CA PHE A 18 4.64 4.81 7.92
C PHE A 18 5.28 3.68 8.72
N ALA A 19 4.53 2.64 9.07
CA ALA A 19 5.06 1.48 9.79
C ALA A 19 6.21 0.83 9.01
N LEU A 20 6.03 0.59 7.70
CA LEU A 20 7.07 0.03 6.83
C LEU A 20 8.27 0.98 6.66
N LEU A 21 8.03 2.29 6.57
CA LEU A 21 9.09 3.30 6.51
C LEU A 21 9.98 3.24 7.76
N PHE A 22 9.36 3.25 8.95
CA PHE A 22 10.10 3.17 10.22
C PHE A 22 10.82 1.83 10.37
N MET A 23 10.19 0.72 9.99
CA MET A 23 10.83 -0.61 9.98
C MET A 23 12.05 -0.63 9.05
N MET A 24 11.93 -0.08 7.83
CA MET A 24 13.02 0.00 6.86
C MET A 24 14.17 0.85 7.42
N GLY A 25 13.86 2.03 7.97
CA GLY A 25 14.86 2.93 8.56
C GLY A 25 15.64 2.25 9.69
N ARG A 26 14.93 1.59 10.63
CA ARG A 26 15.56 0.83 11.72
C ARG A 26 16.43 -0.31 11.23
N ALA A 27 15.95 -1.07 10.23
CA ALA A 27 16.68 -2.20 9.66
C ALA A 27 17.98 -1.75 8.97
N ARG A 28 17.91 -0.68 8.17
CA ARG A 28 19.06 -0.07 7.47
C ARG A 28 20.09 0.48 8.45
N VAL A 29 19.68 1.30 9.41
CA VAL A 29 20.58 1.86 10.45
C VAL A 29 21.23 0.73 11.24
N GLY A 30 20.48 -0.31 11.61
CA GLY A 30 21.02 -1.47 12.32
C GLY A 30 22.06 -2.24 11.49
N ALA A 31 21.85 -2.41 10.19
CA ALA A 31 22.80 -3.08 9.31
C ALA A 31 24.13 -2.32 9.19
N ILE A 32 24.08 -1.00 9.07
CA ILE A 32 25.27 -0.12 9.03
C ILE A 32 26.00 -0.17 10.37
N ARG A 33 25.29 0.01 11.50
CA ARG A 33 25.92 0.01 12.84
C ARG A 33 26.59 -1.31 13.19
N ARG A 34 26.11 -2.43 12.66
CA ARG A 34 26.71 -3.76 12.84
C ARG A 34 27.82 -4.08 11.82
N GLY A 35 28.20 -3.12 10.97
CA GLY A 35 29.23 -3.30 9.95
C GLY A 35 28.84 -4.23 8.80
N LYS A 36 27.55 -4.58 8.65
CA LYS A 36 27.08 -5.46 7.56
C LYS A 36 27.04 -4.76 6.19
N VAL A 37 27.03 -3.43 6.19
CA VAL A 37 26.97 -2.57 5.00
C VAL A 37 27.79 -1.31 5.27
N ARG A 38 28.62 -0.88 4.32
CA ARG A 38 29.30 0.42 4.37
C ARG A 38 28.47 1.45 3.60
N ILE A 39 28.46 2.70 4.08
CA ILE A 39 27.66 3.77 3.46
C ILE A 39 28.10 4.04 2.01
N GLY A 40 29.39 3.95 1.71
CA GLY A 40 29.91 4.11 0.35
C GLY A 40 29.31 3.10 -0.64
N ASP A 41 29.02 1.88 -0.17
CA ASP A 41 28.50 0.78 -1.01
C ASP A 41 27.01 0.94 -1.35
N ILE A 42 26.32 1.93 -0.78
CA ILE A 42 24.88 2.19 -0.99
C ILE A 42 24.58 3.64 -1.38
N ALA A 43 25.60 4.50 -1.47
CA ALA A 43 25.43 5.95 -1.55
C ALA A 43 24.62 6.40 -2.78
N LEU A 44 24.64 5.61 -3.86
CA LEU A 44 23.92 5.90 -5.11
C LEU A 44 22.78 4.91 -5.37
N GLY A 45 22.37 4.12 -4.37
CA GLY A 45 21.26 3.17 -4.48
C GLY A 45 21.65 1.78 -4.96
N GLN A 46 22.93 1.40 -4.87
CA GLN A 46 23.38 0.05 -5.18
C GLN A 46 22.70 -1.00 -4.26
N PRO A 47 22.43 -2.22 -4.75
CA PRO A 47 21.70 -3.24 -4.01
C PRO A 47 22.61 -4.01 -3.02
N ALA A 48 23.32 -3.30 -2.15
CA ALA A 48 24.25 -3.90 -1.18
C ALA A 48 23.60 -4.24 0.18
N TRP A 49 22.27 -4.22 0.27
CA TRP A 49 21.54 -4.49 1.51
C TRP A 49 21.39 -6.01 1.75
N PRO A 50 21.53 -6.49 2.99
CA PRO A 50 21.23 -7.88 3.34
C PRO A 50 19.75 -8.22 3.08
N ASP A 51 19.46 -9.47 2.72
CA ASP A 51 18.10 -9.93 2.34
C ASP A 51 16.99 -9.47 3.30
N PRO A 52 17.12 -9.55 4.64
CA PRO A 52 16.06 -9.10 5.54
C PRO A 52 15.76 -7.60 5.43
N VAL A 53 16.76 -6.79 5.11
CA VAL A 53 16.62 -5.33 4.93
C VAL A 53 16.02 -5.03 3.55
N THR A 54 16.49 -5.72 2.51
CA THR A 54 15.96 -5.61 1.14
C THR A 54 14.49 -5.97 1.08
N LYS A 55 14.08 -7.04 1.77
CA LYS A 55 12.69 -7.49 1.89
C LYS A 55 11.76 -6.41 2.46
N ILE A 56 12.18 -5.71 3.52
CA ILE A 56 11.39 -4.61 4.10
C ILE A 56 11.34 -3.42 3.13
N GLY A 57 12.47 -3.10 2.47
CA GLY A 57 12.52 -2.05 1.45
C GLY A 57 11.56 -2.31 0.28
N ASN A 58 11.50 -3.56 -0.20
CA ASN A 58 10.58 -3.96 -1.26
C ASN A 58 9.12 -3.88 -0.83
N ALA A 59 8.81 -4.29 0.42
CA ALA A 59 7.47 -4.14 0.98
C ALA A 59 7.03 -2.67 1.07
N PHE A 60 7.94 -1.78 1.48
CA PHE A 60 7.70 -0.33 1.52
C PHE A 60 7.49 0.23 0.11
N ALA A 61 8.37 -0.08 -0.85
CA ALA A 61 8.23 0.38 -2.23
C ALA A 61 6.91 -0.07 -2.87
N ASN A 62 6.44 -1.28 -2.56
CA ASN A 62 5.17 -1.78 -3.05
C ASN A 62 3.97 -0.93 -2.59
N GLN A 63 4.07 -0.21 -1.47
CA GLN A 63 2.99 0.69 -1.03
C GLN A 63 2.79 1.91 -1.95
N PHE A 64 3.70 2.18 -2.88
CA PHE A 64 3.58 3.28 -3.85
C PHE A 64 3.10 2.83 -5.23
N GLN A 65 2.75 1.55 -5.40
CA GLN A 65 2.18 1.02 -6.62
C GLN A 65 0.65 1.19 -6.61
N LEU A 66 -0.10 0.10 -6.36
CA LEU A 66 -1.57 0.13 -6.31
C LEU A 66 -2.14 1.15 -5.30
N PRO A 67 -1.56 1.35 -4.09
CA PRO A 67 -2.15 2.30 -3.15
C PRO A 67 -2.12 3.75 -3.63
N LEU A 68 -1.23 4.11 -4.56
CA LEU A 68 -1.24 5.45 -5.17
C LEU A 68 -2.56 5.69 -5.91
N LEU A 69 -2.99 4.74 -6.73
CA LEU A 69 -4.27 4.81 -7.45
C LEU A 69 -5.46 4.79 -6.50
N PHE A 70 -5.36 4.08 -5.37
CA PHE A 70 -6.39 4.11 -4.32
C PHE A 70 -6.53 5.51 -3.69
N TYR A 71 -5.42 6.17 -3.34
CA TYR A 71 -5.47 7.52 -2.79
C TYR A 71 -6.05 8.53 -3.79
N VAL A 72 -5.70 8.42 -5.07
CA VAL A 72 -6.28 9.25 -6.14
C VAL A 72 -7.79 9.04 -6.23
N LEU A 73 -8.25 7.79 -6.29
CA LEU A 73 -9.68 7.48 -6.33
C LEU A 73 -10.41 8.00 -5.09
N ALA A 74 -9.86 7.79 -3.89
CA ALA A 74 -10.47 8.27 -2.66
C ALA A 74 -10.63 9.80 -2.65
N GLY A 75 -9.60 10.54 -3.09
CA GLY A 75 -9.67 12.00 -3.25
C GLY A 75 -10.73 12.43 -4.25
N LEU A 76 -10.77 11.80 -5.43
CA LEU A 76 -11.77 12.08 -6.46
C LEU A 76 -13.19 11.78 -5.97
N ALA A 77 -13.40 10.64 -5.31
CA ALA A 77 -14.70 10.24 -4.76
C ALA A 77 -15.20 11.23 -3.69
N ILE A 78 -14.30 11.81 -2.88
CA ILE A 78 -14.67 12.85 -1.90
C ILE A 78 -15.08 14.14 -2.62
N VAL A 79 -14.26 14.64 -3.54
CA VAL A 79 -14.50 15.94 -4.22
C VAL A 79 -15.73 15.90 -5.11
N THR A 80 -15.98 14.77 -5.78
CA THR A 80 -17.16 14.54 -6.63
C THR A 80 -18.39 14.06 -5.87
N ARG A 81 -18.31 13.98 -4.52
CA ARG A 81 -19.38 13.50 -3.63
C ARG A 81 -19.86 12.06 -3.90
N GLN A 82 -19.05 11.26 -4.57
CA GLN A 82 -19.28 9.84 -4.85
C GLN A 82 -18.78 8.89 -3.74
N ALA A 83 -18.45 9.42 -2.56
CA ALA A 83 -18.10 8.62 -1.38
C ALA A 83 -19.35 7.96 -0.75
N ASP A 84 -19.71 6.79 -1.27
CA ASP A 84 -20.83 5.96 -0.82
C ASP A 84 -20.40 4.67 -0.11
N LEU A 85 -21.38 3.86 0.28
CA LEU A 85 -21.15 2.62 1.03
C LEU A 85 -20.34 1.60 0.22
N VAL A 86 -20.59 1.50 -1.10
CA VAL A 86 -19.90 0.55 -1.97
C VAL A 86 -18.41 0.89 -2.06
N ILE A 87 -18.08 2.15 -2.33
CA ILE A 87 -16.69 2.63 -2.35
C ILE A 87 -16.02 2.41 -0.98
N THR A 88 -16.75 2.65 0.11
CA THR A 88 -16.23 2.52 1.48
C THR A 88 -15.91 1.06 1.84
N VAL A 89 -16.82 0.12 1.52
CA VAL A 89 -16.61 -1.31 1.74
C VAL A 89 -15.44 -1.83 0.89
N LEU A 90 -15.39 -1.47 -0.39
CA LEU A 90 -14.30 -1.87 -1.27
C LEU A 90 -12.96 -1.28 -0.81
N ALA A 91 -12.94 -0.06 -0.29
CA ALA A 91 -11.74 0.54 0.30
C ALA A 91 -11.21 -0.27 1.49
N TRP A 92 -12.09 -0.71 2.40
CA TRP A 92 -11.69 -1.57 3.51
C TRP A 92 -11.15 -2.92 3.05
N LEU A 93 -11.81 -3.55 2.06
CA LEU A 93 -11.33 -4.80 1.48
C LEU A 93 -9.95 -4.62 0.82
N PHE A 94 -9.76 -3.53 0.07
CA PHE A 94 -8.48 -3.19 -0.54
C PHE A 94 -7.38 -3.11 0.52
N VAL A 95 -7.60 -2.33 1.58
CA VAL A 95 -6.62 -2.13 2.67
C VAL A 95 -6.34 -3.44 3.41
N ALA A 96 -7.35 -4.28 3.62
CA ALA A 96 -7.14 -5.61 4.20
C ALA A 96 -6.17 -6.45 3.36
N THR A 97 -6.30 -6.43 2.02
CA THR A 97 -5.30 -7.11 1.16
C THR A 97 -3.90 -6.53 1.30
N ARG A 98 -3.76 -5.22 1.53
CA ARG A 98 -2.46 -4.56 1.72
C ARG A 98 -1.81 -4.97 3.03
N LEU A 99 -2.60 -5.07 4.10
CA LEU A 99 -2.12 -5.57 5.38
C LEU A 99 -1.62 -7.02 5.25
N VAL A 100 -2.42 -7.92 4.66
CA VAL A 100 -2.03 -9.31 4.43
C VAL A 100 -0.77 -9.41 3.56
N HIS A 101 -0.76 -8.71 2.43
CA HIS A 101 0.39 -8.70 1.53
C HIS A 101 1.66 -8.23 2.24
N SER A 102 1.61 -7.10 2.94
CA SER A 102 2.77 -6.53 3.65
C SER A 102 3.26 -7.42 4.78
N VAL A 103 2.35 -7.99 5.59
CA VAL A 103 2.72 -8.90 6.69
C VAL A 103 3.42 -10.14 6.15
N VAL A 104 2.85 -10.81 5.14
CA VAL A 104 3.50 -11.96 4.48
C VAL A 104 4.83 -11.55 3.86
N HIS A 105 4.89 -10.37 3.24
CA HIS A 105 6.10 -9.87 2.61
C HIS A 105 7.22 -9.65 3.60
N VAL A 106 6.97 -9.13 4.82
CA VAL A 106 8.03 -8.88 5.81
C VAL A 106 8.32 -10.09 6.72
N THR A 107 7.39 -11.03 6.87
CA THR A 107 7.53 -12.21 7.77
C THR A 107 8.00 -13.47 7.04
N SER A 108 7.11 -14.24 6.41
CA SER A 108 7.44 -15.53 5.79
C SER A 108 8.04 -15.40 4.39
N ASN A 109 7.81 -14.27 3.71
CA ASN A 109 8.15 -14.07 2.30
C ASN A 109 7.53 -15.12 1.35
N HIS A 110 6.46 -15.82 1.75
CA HIS A 110 5.89 -16.90 0.95
C HIS A 110 5.25 -16.33 -0.33
N VAL A 111 5.91 -16.59 -1.47
CA VAL A 111 5.63 -15.88 -2.74
C VAL A 111 4.21 -16.08 -3.24
N PRO A 112 3.64 -17.31 -3.29
CA PRO A 112 2.27 -17.51 -3.74
C PRO A 112 1.22 -16.73 -2.93
N THR A 113 1.29 -16.78 -1.59
CA THR A 113 0.35 -16.04 -0.72
C THR A 113 0.43 -14.55 -0.95
N ARG A 114 1.66 -13.99 -1.05
CA ARG A 114 1.82 -12.56 -1.34
C ARG A 114 1.24 -12.22 -2.71
N PHE A 115 1.50 -13.04 -3.72
CA PHE A 115 1.04 -12.80 -5.07
C PHE A 115 -0.48 -12.81 -5.15
N ASN A 116 -1.13 -13.79 -4.51
CA ASN A 116 -2.60 -13.85 -4.45
C ASN A 116 -3.19 -12.65 -3.72
N ALA A 117 -2.58 -12.20 -2.61
CA ALA A 117 -3.01 -10.97 -1.92
C ALA A 117 -2.83 -9.72 -2.79
N TYR A 118 -1.74 -9.66 -3.57
CA TYR A 118 -1.51 -8.59 -4.54
C TYR A 118 -2.62 -8.56 -5.60
N VAL A 119 -2.89 -9.69 -6.26
CA VAL A 119 -3.91 -9.85 -7.29
C VAL A 119 -5.31 -9.53 -6.76
N ALA A 120 -5.67 -10.01 -5.57
CA ALA A 120 -6.94 -9.69 -4.95
C ALA A 120 -7.11 -8.17 -4.77
N GLY A 121 -6.08 -7.48 -4.27
CA GLY A 121 -6.11 -6.02 -4.14
C GLY A 121 -6.18 -5.29 -5.48
N PHE A 122 -5.51 -5.81 -6.51
CA PHE A 122 -5.61 -5.28 -7.87
C PHE A 122 -7.06 -5.37 -8.40
N VAL A 123 -7.70 -6.54 -8.29
CA VAL A 123 -9.08 -6.74 -8.76
C VAL A 123 -10.06 -5.85 -8.00
N ILE A 124 -9.92 -5.72 -6.67
CA ILE A 124 -10.76 -4.84 -5.85
C ILE A 124 -10.59 -3.38 -6.31
N LEU A 125 -9.35 -2.92 -6.47
CA LEU A 125 -9.07 -1.55 -6.90
C LEU A 125 -9.62 -1.28 -8.31
N LEU A 126 -9.49 -2.25 -9.23
CA LEU A 126 -10.08 -2.15 -10.56
C LEU A 126 -11.61 -2.02 -10.49
N ALA A 127 -12.26 -2.84 -9.66
CA ALA A 127 -13.70 -2.75 -9.43
C ALA A 127 -14.12 -1.38 -8.87
N MET A 128 -13.35 -0.81 -7.94
CA MET A 128 -13.59 0.55 -7.42
C MET A 128 -13.56 1.59 -8.53
N TRP A 129 -12.55 1.55 -9.41
CA TRP A 129 -12.42 2.48 -10.53
C TRP A 129 -13.54 2.33 -11.55
N VAL A 130 -13.93 1.10 -11.90
CA VAL A 130 -15.05 0.83 -12.80
C VAL A 130 -16.35 1.36 -12.21
N TYR A 131 -16.63 1.06 -10.93
CA TYR A 131 -17.82 1.55 -10.25
C TYR A 131 -17.86 3.08 -10.21
N PHE A 132 -16.75 3.72 -9.84
CA PHE A 132 -16.62 5.17 -9.82
C PHE A 132 -16.85 5.79 -11.21
N ALA A 133 -16.25 5.22 -12.26
CA ALA A 133 -16.40 5.71 -13.62
C ALA A 133 -17.85 5.63 -14.11
N VAL A 134 -18.53 4.49 -13.87
CA VAL A 134 -19.95 4.30 -14.22
C VAL A 134 -20.81 5.33 -13.50
N ARG A 135 -20.61 5.55 -12.20
CA ARG A 135 -21.35 6.53 -11.41
C ARG A 135 -21.22 7.96 -11.95
N ILE A 136 -20.01 8.35 -12.35
CA ILE A 136 -19.76 9.66 -12.96
C ILE A 136 -20.44 9.78 -14.33
N MET A 137 -20.33 8.76 -15.18
CA MET A 137 -20.90 8.78 -16.55
C MET A 137 -22.43 8.77 -16.56
N LEU A 138 -23.06 8.10 -15.59
CA LEU A 138 -24.52 8.02 -15.48
C LEU A 138 -25.15 9.25 -14.82
N GLY A 139 -24.35 10.25 -14.41
CA GLY A 139 -24.86 11.54 -13.93
C GLY A 139 -25.48 11.50 -12.53
N GLU A 140 -25.19 10.49 -11.71
CA GLU A 140 -25.67 10.40 -10.32
C GLU A 140 -24.86 11.30 -9.36
N GLY A 141 -24.57 12.54 -9.77
CA GLY A 141 -23.74 13.52 -9.06
C GLY A 141 -24.50 14.40 -8.07
#